data_AF-A0A1H6YVC4-F1
#
_entry.id   AF-A0A1H6YVC4-F1
#
_cell.length_a   1.000
_cell.length_b   1.000
_cell.length_c   1.000
_cell.angle_alpha   90.00
_cell.angle_beta   90.00
_cell.angle_gamma   90.00
#
_symmetry.space_group_name_H-M   'P 1'
#
loop_
_entity.id
_entity.type
_entity.pdbx_description
1 polymer ?
#
loop_
_entity_poly.entity_id
_entity_poly.type
_entity_poly.pdbx_seq_one_letter_code
_entity_poly.pdbx_strand_id
1 'polypeptide(L)'
;MTTEPTPAPTPADGDKPAPWGEDFDPARAWTLVQNLRAERDAARDEAKQATGALTAARDEAKHATEALATAKASQADAERALWRESALRRHPLPEGLDAAAEADALAFLSGDSAEDVERKAATLAALRGASEVPAPGSDLRTRPEPRLAGVPGHSSGDADPAPTDLGALAAKISAERI
;
A
#
# COMPACT_ATOMS: atom_id res chain seq x y z
N MET A 1 12.68 -35.59 -48.72
CA MET A 1 13.71 -36.19 -47.85
C MET A 1 13.05 -37.35 -47.13
N THR A 2 13.33 -38.56 -47.57
CA THR A 2 12.67 -39.80 -47.14
C THR A 2 13.41 -40.33 -45.92
N THR A 3 12.79 -40.33 -44.74
CA THR A 3 13.38 -40.89 -43.51
C THR A 3 13.27 -42.42 -43.53
N GLU A 4 14.43 -43.06 -43.57
CA GLU A 4 14.64 -44.50 -43.54
C GLU A 4 14.25 -45.07 -42.15
N PRO A 5 13.46 -46.16 -42.07
CA PRO A 5 13.15 -46.78 -40.80
C PRO A 5 14.37 -47.54 -40.27
N THR A 6 14.90 -47.12 -39.13
CA THR A 6 15.94 -47.84 -38.39
C THR A 6 15.49 -49.28 -38.14
N PRO A 7 16.23 -50.30 -38.62
CA PRO A 7 15.84 -51.69 -38.43
C PRO A 7 15.90 -52.07 -36.94
N ALA A 8 14.94 -52.88 -36.50
CA ALA A 8 14.98 -53.52 -35.20
C ALA A 8 16.27 -54.39 -35.09
N PRO A 9 16.92 -54.45 -33.91
CA PRO A 9 18.09 -55.28 -33.74
C PRO A 9 17.72 -56.75 -33.94
N THR A 10 18.28 -57.38 -34.97
CA THR A 10 18.20 -58.82 -35.19
C THR A 10 18.90 -59.55 -34.05
N PRO A 11 18.27 -60.53 -33.37
CA PRO A 11 18.97 -61.32 -32.36
C PRO A 11 20.08 -62.12 -33.05
N ALA A 12 21.31 -61.95 -32.58
CA ALA A 12 22.44 -62.74 -33.04
C ALA A 12 22.26 -64.18 -32.55
N ASP A 13 22.13 -65.12 -33.49
CA ASP A 13 22.18 -66.56 -33.22
C ASP A 13 23.53 -66.90 -32.59
N GLY A 14 23.52 -67.10 -31.28
CA GLY A 14 24.63 -67.62 -30.50
C GLY A 14 24.07 -68.32 -29.29
N ASP A 15 24.25 -69.65 -29.22
CA ASP A 15 23.82 -70.60 -28.18
C ASP A 15 24.31 -70.32 -26.74
N LYS A 16 24.61 -69.07 -26.39
CA LYS A 16 24.83 -68.67 -25.00
C LYS A 16 23.51 -68.11 -24.45
N PRO A 17 22.94 -68.71 -23.39
CA PRO A 17 21.78 -68.13 -22.74
C PRO A 17 22.14 -66.70 -22.35
N ALA A 18 21.29 -65.77 -22.75
CA ALA A 18 21.53 -64.37 -22.48
C ALA A 18 21.64 -64.14 -20.96
N PRO A 19 22.47 -63.19 -20.50
CA PRO A 19 22.85 -63.06 -19.09
C PRO A 19 21.68 -62.67 -18.17
N TRP A 20 20.52 -62.35 -18.74
CA TRP A 20 19.28 -61.96 -18.07
C TRP A 20 18.26 -63.11 -17.91
N GLY A 21 18.60 -64.34 -18.35
CA GLY A 21 17.73 -65.51 -18.25
C GLY A 21 16.67 -65.59 -19.35
N GLU A 22 16.01 -66.75 -19.45
CA GLU A 22 15.01 -67.04 -20.49
C GLU A 22 13.66 -66.33 -20.26
N ASP A 23 13.38 -65.90 -19.03
CA ASP A 23 12.14 -65.22 -18.65
C ASP A 23 12.08 -63.75 -19.10
N PHE A 24 13.21 -63.17 -19.52
CA PHE A 24 13.28 -61.78 -19.94
C PHE A 24 12.90 -61.63 -21.42
N ASP A 25 11.85 -60.84 -21.67
CA ASP A 25 11.40 -60.51 -23.01
C ASP A 25 11.85 -59.10 -23.42
N PRO A 26 12.88 -58.98 -24.29
CA PRO A 26 13.42 -57.69 -24.70
C PRO A 26 12.41 -56.85 -25.50
N ALA A 27 11.49 -57.47 -26.24
CA ALA A 27 10.49 -56.75 -27.02
C ALA A 27 9.42 -56.11 -26.12
N ARG A 28 8.96 -56.84 -25.09
CA ARG A 28 8.06 -56.29 -24.06
C ARG A 28 8.74 -55.18 -23.26
N ALA A 29 10.00 -55.38 -22.85
CA ALA A 29 10.75 -54.35 -22.13
C ALA A 29 10.95 -53.07 -22.96
N TRP A 30 11.26 -53.21 -24.25
CA TRP A 30 11.43 -52.06 -25.13
C TRP A 30 10.12 -51.30 -25.35
N THR A 31 9.01 -52.01 -25.54
CA THR A 31 7.68 -51.41 -25.66
C THR A 31 7.31 -50.61 -24.40
N LEU A 32 7.56 -51.17 -23.21
CA LEU A 32 7.36 -50.46 -21.95
C LEU A 32 8.19 -49.17 -21.88
N VAL A 33 9.46 -49.23 -22.26
CA VAL A 33 10.34 -48.03 -22.28
C VAL A 33 9.81 -46.97 -23.24
N GLN A 34 9.30 -47.36 -24.41
CA GLN A 34 8.69 -46.42 -25.35
C GLN A 34 7.44 -45.76 -24.78
N ASN A 35 6.55 -46.55 -24.16
CA ASN A 35 5.34 -46.03 -23.51
C ASN A 35 5.69 -45.05 -22.39
N LEU A 36 6.63 -45.41 -21.51
CA LEU A 36 7.07 -44.54 -20.41
C LEU A 36 7.72 -43.24 -20.90
N ARG A 37 8.44 -43.28 -22.03
CA ARG A 37 8.98 -42.07 -22.65
C ARG A 37 7.87 -41.17 -23.18
N ALA A 38 6.88 -41.74 -23.85
CA ALA A 38 5.73 -41.00 -24.36
C ALA A 38 4.91 -40.37 -23.20
N GLU A 39 4.63 -41.14 -22.15
CA GLU A 39 3.93 -40.67 -20.95
C GLU A 39 4.70 -39.54 -20.24
N ARG A 40 6.03 -39.69 -20.08
CA ARG A 40 6.88 -38.65 -19.51
C ARG A 40 6.82 -37.36 -20.33
N ASP A 41 6.90 -37.48 -21.66
CA ASP A 41 6.90 -36.31 -22.53
C ASP A 41 5.54 -35.60 -22.51
N ALA A 42 4.43 -36.36 -22.53
CA ALA A 42 3.09 -35.82 -22.33
C ALA A 42 2.94 -35.09 -20.98
N ALA A 43 3.33 -35.74 -19.88
CA ALA A 43 3.26 -35.14 -18.54
C ALA A 43 4.13 -33.89 -18.42
N ARG A 44 5.28 -33.86 -19.07
CA ARG A 44 6.16 -32.68 -19.10
C ARG A 44 5.51 -31.52 -19.84
N ASP A 45 4.84 -31.78 -20.94
CA ASP A 45 4.18 -30.73 -21.72
C ASP A 45 2.92 -30.21 -21.02
N GLU A 46 2.15 -31.08 -20.38
CA GLU A 46 1.05 -30.68 -19.48
C GLU A 46 1.56 -29.80 -18.33
N ALA A 47 2.66 -30.18 -17.67
CA ALA A 47 3.24 -29.38 -16.60
C ALA A 47 3.71 -28.00 -17.07
N LYS A 48 4.28 -27.89 -18.28
CA LYS A 48 4.64 -26.60 -18.88
C LYS A 48 3.40 -25.75 -19.15
N GLN A 49 2.35 -26.34 -19.72
CA GLN A 49 1.10 -25.62 -20.00
C GLN A 49 0.44 -25.14 -18.71
N ALA A 50 0.36 -25.99 -17.68
CA ALA A 50 -0.18 -25.63 -16.37
C ALA A 50 0.63 -24.51 -15.71
N THR A 51 1.96 -24.57 -15.79
CA THR A 51 2.84 -23.51 -15.28
C THR A 51 2.64 -22.19 -16.04
N GLY A 52 2.53 -22.26 -17.37
CA GLY A 52 2.24 -21.09 -18.21
C GLY A 52 0.91 -20.44 -17.86
N ALA A 53 -0.16 -21.24 -17.72
CA ALA A 53 -1.47 -20.78 -17.32
C ALA A 53 -1.48 -20.17 -15.91
N LEU A 54 -0.76 -20.77 -14.95
CA LEU A 54 -0.66 -20.25 -13.59
C LEU A 54 0.07 -18.90 -13.56
N THR A 55 1.16 -18.75 -14.31
CA THR A 55 1.88 -17.47 -14.42
C THR A 55 0.98 -16.40 -15.03
N ALA A 56 0.30 -16.70 -16.13
CA ALA A 56 -0.63 -15.78 -16.78
C ALA A 56 -1.77 -15.35 -15.82
N ALA A 57 -2.38 -16.30 -15.12
CA ALA A 57 -3.42 -16.00 -14.13
C ALA A 57 -2.90 -15.15 -12.96
N ARG A 58 -1.66 -15.39 -12.51
CA ARG A 58 -1.03 -14.59 -11.46
C ARG A 58 -0.78 -13.16 -11.91
N ASP A 59 -0.31 -12.96 -13.13
CA ASP A 59 -0.02 -11.61 -13.63
C ASP A 59 -1.31 -10.84 -13.90
N GLU A 60 -2.35 -11.50 -14.43
CA GLU A 60 -3.68 -10.92 -14.56
C GLU A 60 -4.26 -10.51 -13.19
N ALA A 61 -4.13 -11.37 -12.18
CA ALA A 61 -4.58 -11.05 -10.83
C ALA A 61 -3.85 -9.83 -10.24
N LYS A 62 -2.54 -9.69 -10.47
CA LYS A 62 -1.80 -8.49 -10.06
C LYS A 62 -2.33 -7.24 -10.75
N HIS A 63 -2.48 -7.28 -12.07
CA HIS A 63 -3.00 -6.14 -12.83
C HIS A 63 -4.41 -5.76 -12.38
N ALA A 64 -5.29 -6.73 -12.12
CA ALA A 64 -6.62 -6.46 -11.60
C ALA A 64 -6.57 -5.81 -10.20
N THR A 65 -5.67 -6.26 -9.31
CA THR A 65 -5.52 -5.65 -7.98
C THR A 65 -4.96 -4.23 -8.03
N GLU A 66 -4.01 -3.96 -8.92
CA GLU A 66 -3.45 -2.63 -9.15
C GLU A 66 -4.51 -1.69 -9.72
N ALA A 67 -5.25 -2.13 -10.73
CA ALA A 67 -6.34 -1.37 -11.32
C ALA A 67 -7.44 -1.03 -10.28
N LEU A 68 -7.79 -1.99 -9.42
CA LEU A 68 -8.75 -1.77 -8.34
C LEU A 68 -8.22 -0.78 -7.30
N ALA A 69 -6.94 -0.84 -6.95
CA ALA A 69 -6.32 0.12 -6.03
C ALA A 69 -6.34 1.54 -6.62
N THR A 70 -5.98 1.70 -7.90
CA THR A 70 -6.05 2.99 -8.61
C THR A 70 -7.49 3.50 -8.68
N ALA A 71 -8.46 2.64 -9.01
CA ALA A 71 -9.87 3.02 -9.06
C ALA A 71 -10.38 3.51 -7.70
N LYS A 72 -10.05 2.80 -6.61
CA LYS A 72 -10.41 3.21 -5.25
C LYS A 72 -9.77 4.53 -4.84
N ALA A 73 -8.51 4.76 -5.20
CA ALA A 73 -7.84 6.03 -4.94
C ALA A 73 -8.55 7.18 -5.69
N SER A 74 -8.86 6.98 -6.98
CA SER A 74 -9.57 7.97 -7.79
C SER A 74 -10.98 8.26 -7.28
N GLN A 75 -11.68 7.25 -6.78
CA GLN A 75 -12.99 7.41 -6.15
C GLN A 75 -12.88 8.25 -4.88
N ALA A 76 -11.94 7.93 -3.99
CA ALA A 76 -11.73 8.69 -2.76
C ALA A 76 -11.33 10.15 -3.06
N ASP A 77 -10.53 10.40 -4.09
CA ASP A 77 -10.20 11.76 -4.54
C ASP A 77 -11.43 12.52 -5.04
N ALA A 78 -12.28 11.87 -5.84
CA ALA A 78 -13.53 12.45 -6.33
C ALA A 78 -14.51 12.75 -5.19
N GLU A 79 -14.65 11.85 -4.23
CA GLU A 79 -15.48 12.05 -3.04
C GLU A 79 -14.99 13.24 -2.21
N ARG A 80 -13.67 13.34 -1.96
CA ARG A 80 -13.07 14.50 -1.27
C ARG A 80 -13.29 15.80 -2.04
N ALA A 81 -13.21 15.79 -3.38
CA ALA A 81 -13.50 16.96 -4.20
C ALA A 81 -14.97 17.39 -4.05
N LEU A 82 -15.91 16.44 -4.12
CA LEU A 82 -17.34 16.71 -3.93
C LEU A 82 -17.66 17.26 -2.54
N TRP A 83 -17.02 16.75 -1.48
CA TRP A 83 -17.19 17.28 -0.13
C TRP A 83 -16.69 18.73 -0.04
N ARG A 84 -15.52 19.03 -0.62
CA ARG A 84 -14.99 20.41 -0.67
C ARG A 84 -15.92 21.34 -1.42
N GLU A 85 -16.38 20.97 -2.61
CA GLU A 85 -17.35 21.77 -3.37
C GLU A 85 -18.65 22.00 -2.59
N SER A 86 -19.17 20.95 -1.96
CA SER A 86 -20.42 21.02 -1.19
C SER A 86 -20.28 21.90 0.06
N ALA A 87 -19.12 21.88 0.71
CA ALA A 87 -18.82 22.73 1.85
C ALA A 87 -18.61 24.19 1.41
N LEU A 88 -17.90 24.43 0.31
CA LEU A 88 -17.69 25.77 -0.25
C LEU A 88 -18.98 26.44 -0.73
N ARG A 89 -19.96 25.68 -1.22
CA ARG A 89 -21.30 26.21 -1.53
C ARG A 89 -22.05 26.68 -0.29
N ARG A 90 -21.83 26.05 0.87
CA ARG A 90 -22.45 26.42 2.15
C ARG A 90 -21.67 27.52 2.88
N HIS A 91 -20.35 27.50 2.75
CA HIS A 91 -19.39 28.36 3.40
C HIS A 91 -18.41 28.92 2.35
N PRO A 92 -18.81 29.96 1.59
CA PRO A 92 -17.97 30.51 0.53
C PRO A 92 -16.68 31.12 1.10
N LEU A 93 -15.59 30.99 0.35
CA LEU A 93 -14.32 31.61 0.69
C LEU A 93 -14.42 33.15 0.64
N PRO A 94 -13.58 33.87 1.40
CA PRO A 94 -13.50 35.32 1.35
C PRO A 94 -13.20 35.81 -0.08
N GLU A 95 -13.97 36.79 -0.55
CA GLU A 95 -13.69 37.48 -1.81
C GLU A 95 -12.40 38.32 -1.66
N GLY A 96 -11.54 38.30 -2.68
CA GLY A 96 -10.30 39.09 -2.69
C GLY A 96 -9.08 38.42 -2.04
N LEU A 97 -9.15 37.11 -1.73
CA LEU A 97 -7.95 36.32 -1.47
C LEU A 97 -7.01 36.36 -2.68
N ASP A 98 -5.71 36.47 -2.42
CA ASP A 98 -4.74 36.20 -3.46
C ASP A 98 -4.66 34.70 -3.77
N ALA A 99 -4.07 34.35 -4.91
CA ALA A 99 -4.01 32.96 -5.35
C ALA A 99 -3.27 32.04 -4.36
N ALA A 100 -2.36 32.59 -3.55
CA ALA A 100 -1.63 31.85 -2.53
C ALA A 100 -2.52 31.50 -1.34
N ALA A 101 -3.26 32.48 -0.81
CA ALA A 101 -4.17 32.28 0.31
C ALA A 101 -5.39 31.43 -0.08
N GLU A 102 -5.85 31.50 -1.33
CA GLU A 102 -6.86 30.57 -1.84
C GLU A 102 -6.34 29.14 -1.88
N ALA A 103 -5.11 28.92 -2.37
CA ALA A 103 -4.48 27.61 -2.37
C ALA A 103 -4.31 27.05 -0.95
N ASP A 104 -3.88 27.88 0.01
CA ASP A 104 -3.75 27.51 1.42
C ASP A 104 -5.10 27.16 2.05
N ALA A 105 -6.17 27.90 1.73
CA ALA A 105 -7.51 27.61 2.19
C ALA A 105 -8.04 26.28 1.62
N LEU A 106 -7.81 26.01 0.34
CA LEU A 106 -8.16 24.74 -0.30
C LEU A 106 -7.34 23.56 0.25
N ALA A 107 -6.07 23.77 0.60
CA ALA A 107 -5.23 22.78 1.26
C ALA A 107 -5.71 22.50 2.70
N PHE A 108 -6.16 23.53 3.42
CA PHE A 108 -6.73 23.40 4.75
C PHE A 108 -7.99 22.53 4.73
N LEU A 109 -8.85 22.69 3.70
CA LEU A 109 -10.06 21.90 3.45
C LEU A 109 -9.83 20.42 3.07
N SER A 110 -8.63 19.88 3.29
CA SER A 110 -8.36 18.45 3.23
C SER A 110 -9.04 17.70 4.38
N GLY A 111 -9.59 16.51 4.15
CA GLY A 111 -10.20 15.69 5.18
C GLY A 111 -10.65 14.34 4.65
N ASP A 112 -10.73 13.35 5.53
CA ASP A 112 -11.14 11.98 5.20
C ASP A 112 -12.63 11.73 5.41
N SER A 113 -13.36 12.73 5.91
CA SER A 113 -14.82 12.69 6.11
C SER A 113 -15.48 13.98 5.65
N ALA A 114 -16.77 13.90 5.29
CA ALA A 114 -17.56 15.06 4.91
C ALA A 114 -17.72 16.03 6.09
N GLU A 115 -17.88 15.51 7.31
CA GLU A 115 -18.04 16.28 8.54
C GLU A 115 -16.79 17.09 8.88
N ASP A 116 -15.59 16.53 8.66
CA ASP A 116 -14.34 17.25 8.90
C ASP A 116 -14.14 18.39 7.91
N VAL A 117 -14.43 18.16 6.62
CA VAL A 117 -14.36 19.20 5.58
C VAL A 117 -15.36 20.31 5.88
N GLU A 118 -16.58 19.96 6.29
CA GLU A 118 -17.61 20.93 6.69
C GLU A 118 -17.18 21.76 7.90
N ARG A 119 -16.68 21.11 8.97
CA ARG A 119 -16.20 21.80 10.17
C ARG A 119 -15.07 22.78 9.85
N LYS A 120 -14.15 22.38 8.98
CA LYS A 120 -13.04 23.23 8.52
C LYS A 120 -13.52 24.41 7.68
N ALA A 121 -14.47 24.17 6.76
CA ALA A 121 -15.10 25.24 5.99
C ALA A 121 -15.86 26.23 6.88
N ALA A 122 -16.60 25.74 7.88
CA ALA A 122 -17.26 26.58 8.87
C ALA A 122 -16.25 27.40 9.69
N THR A 123 -15.09 26.84 10.02
CA THR A 123 -14.00 27.55 10.72
C THR A 123 -13.42 28.67 9.87
N LEU A 124 -13.15 28.42 8.58
CA LEU A 124 -12.70 29.43 7.63
C LEU A 124 -13.74 30.54 7.43
N ALA A 125 -15.02 30.19 7.33
CA ALA A 125 -16.10 31.16 7.24
C ALA A 125 -16.30 31.95 8.55
N ALA A 126 -16.07 31.35 9.71
CA ALA A 126 -16.17 32.06 11.00
C ALA A 126 -15.05 33.11 11.19
N LEU A 127 -13.86 32.85 10.64
CA LEU A 127 -12.76 33.83 10.62
C LEU A 127 -13.14 35.12 9.87
N ARG A 128 -14.04 35.05 8.87
CA ARG A 128 -14.66 36.23 8.23
C ARG A 128 -15.40 37.10 9.26
N GLY A 129 -16.20 36.48 10.13
CA GLY A 129 -17.01 37.19 11.13
C GLY A 129 -16.19 37.75 12.30
N ALA A 130 -15.06 37.13 12.65
CA ALA A 130 -14.16 37.64 13.68
C ALA A 130 -13.31 38.84 13.20
N SER A 131 -13.10 39.00 11.89
CA SER A 131 -12.47 40.19 11.31
C SER A 131 -13.44 41.36 11.12
N GLU A 132 -14.74 41.15 11.30
CA GLU A 132 -15.78 42.18 11.29
C GLU A 132 -16.19 42.53 12.72
N VAL A 133 -15.21 42.89 13.56
CA VAL A 133 -15.49 43.72 14.74
C VAL A 133 -15.67 45.14 14.21
N PRO A 134 -16.86 45.76 14.32
CA PRO A 134 -17.03 47.16 13.97
C PRO A 134 -16.10 47.94 14.87
N ALA A 135 -15.14 48.67 14.31
CA ALA A 135 -14.23 49.50 15.08
C ALA A 135 -15.04 50.39 16.05
N PRO A 136 -14.99 50.16 17.38
CA PRO A 136 -15.37 51.20 18.31
C PRO A 136 -14.08 51.97 18.55
N GLY A 137 -14.03 53.21 18.04
CA GLY A 137 -13.03 54.14 18.54
C GLY A 137 -13.12 54.22 20.06
N SER A 138 -12.13 53.71 20.77
CA SER A 138 -11.80 54.11 22.14
C SER A 138 -10.41 53.63 22.52
N ASP A 139 -9.50 54.60 22.61
CA ASP A 139 -8.30 54.64 23.47
C ASP A 139 -7.43 53.37 23.60
N LEU A 140 -6.47 53.22 22.68
CA LEU A 140 -5.19 52.57 22.98
C LEU A 140 -4.17 53.63 23.46
N ARG A 141 -4.41 54.18 24.65
CA ARG A 141 -3.37 54.79 25.46
C ARG A 141 -3.27 54.05 26.78
N THR A 142 -2.47 52.99 26.80
CA THR A 142 -1.54 52.71 27.92
C THR A 142 -0.63 51.56 27.51
N ARG A 143 0.59 51.92 27.12
CA ARG A 143 1.75 51.04 27.11
C ARG A 143 1.86 50.42 28.52
N PRO A 144 1.94 49.08 28.68
CA PRO A 144 2.20 48.51 29.99
C PRO A 144 3.62 48.90 30.42
N GLU A 145 3.73 49.72 31.47
CA GLU A 145 5.03 49.98 32.10
C GLU A 145 5.48 48.74 32.87
N PRO A 146 6.73 48.25 32.67
CA PRO A 146 7.26 47.16 33.46
C PRO A 146 7.53 47.66 34.89
N ARG A 147 6.63 47.35 35.83
CA ARG A 147 6.91 47.50 37.25
C ARG A 147 7.84 46.38 37.71
N LEU A 148 9.14 46.67 37.68
CA LEU A 148 10.12 45.98 38.52
C LEU A 148 9.86 46.40 39.98
N ALA A 149 8.89 45.76 40.63
CA ALA A 149 8.74 45.81 42.07
C ALA A 149 9.43 44.57 42.65
N GLY A 150 10.64 44.77 43.17
CA GLY A 150 11.38 43.75 43.88
C GLY A 150 10.57 43.20 45.06
N VAL A 151 10.37 41.89 45.06
CA VAL A 151 10.03 41.13 46.25
C VAL A 151 11.24 40.27 46.58
N PRO A 152 11.98 40.56 47.67
CA PRO A 152 13.10 39.73 48.09
C PRO A 152 12.54 38.47 48.74
N GLY A 153 12.88 37.30 48.17
CA GLY A 153 12.72 36.01 48.87
C GLY A 153 11.76 35.00 48.26
N HIS A 154 11.73 34.80 46.94
CA HIS A 154 11.21 33.56 46.36
C HIS A 154 12.31 32.84 45.57
N SER A 155 13.18 32.16 46.31
CA SER A 155 13.98 31.04 45.82
C SER A 155 13.13 29.77 45.92
N SER A 156 12.60 29.29 44.80
CA SER A 156 12.11 27.92 44.57
C SER A 156 11.52 27.91 43.18
N GLY A 157 11.85 27.04 42.26
CA GLY A 157 12.83 25.98 42.23
C GLY A 157 12.90 25.60 40.76
N ASP A 158 14.09 25.19 40.36
CA ASP A 158 14.34 24.47 39.12
C ASP A 158 13.27 23.39 38.94
N ALA A 159 12.43 23.53 37.92
CA ALA A 159 11.55 22.47 37.48
C ALA A 159 11.99 22.10 36.06
N ASP A 160 13.19 21.52 35.99
CA ASP A 160 13.57 20.62 34.92
C ASP A 160 12.41 19.62 34.71
N PRO A 161 11.91 19.42 33.47
CA PRO A 161 10.99 18.33 33.22
C PRO A 161 11.75 17.03 33.52
N ALA A 162 11.21 16.22 34.44
CA ALA A 162 11.81 14.95 34.84
C ALA A 162 12.25 14.14 33.61
N PRO A 163 13.49 13.58 33.61
CA PRO A 163 13.95 12.78 32.50
C PRO A 163 13.00 11.59 32.35
N THR A 164 12.38 11.48 31.19
CA THR A 164 11.56 10.32 30.83
C THR A 164 12.46 9.09 30.91
N ASP A 165 12.16 8.16 31.82
CA ASP A 165 12.88 6.89 31.92
C ASP A 165 12.55 6.02 30.70
N LEU A 166 13.38 6.18 29.66
CA LEU A 166 13.28 5.41 28.42
C LEU A 166 13.49 3.91 28.66
N GLY A 167 14.13 3.51 29.75
CA GLY A 167 14.31 2.11 30.13
C GLY A 167 13.00 1.44 30.53
N ALA A 168 12.17 2.14 31.32
CA ALA A 168 10.84 1.67 31.68
C ALA A 168 9.90 1.58 30.46
N LEU A 169 10.03 2.51 29.50
CA LEU A 169 9.25 2.50 28.27
C LEU A 169 9.65 1.33 27.35
N ALA A 170 10.94 1.06 27.23
CA ALA A 170 11.47 -0.06 26.43
C ALA A 170 11.09 -1.43 27.02
N ALA A 171 11.08 -1.57 28.34
CA ALA A 171 10.63 -2.79 29.02
C ALA A 171 9.13 -3.05 28.78
N LYS A 172 8.30 -1.99 28.78
CA LYS A 172 6.86 -2.07 28.52
C LYS A 172 6.56 -2.50 27.08
N ILE A 173 7.27 -1.91 26.10
CA ILE A 173 7.15 -2.27 24.68
C ILE A 173 7.61 -3.72 24.42
N SER A 174 8.62 -4.19 25.16
CA SER A 174 9.14 -5.55 24.99
C SER A 174 8.24 -6.61 25.64
N ALA A 175 7.55 -6.28 26.73
CA ALA A 175 6.61 -7.18 27.40
C ALA A 175 5.29 -7.36 26.63
N GLU A 176 4.90 -6.40 25.80
CA GLU A 176 3.66 -6.43 25.01
C GLU A 176 3.83 -7.15 23.65
N ARG A 177 5.04 -7.67 23.37
CA ARG A 177 5.40 -8.36 22.12
C ARG A 177 5.62 -9.88 22.27
N ILE A 178 5.19 -10.47 23.39
CA ILE A 178 5.12 -11.92 23.64
C ILE A 178 3.64 -12.30 23.76
#